data_AF-A0A3A8KY96-F1
#
_entry.id   AF-A0A3A8KY96-F1
#
_cell.length_a   1.000
_cell.length_b   1.000
_cell.length_c   1.000
_cell.angle_alpha   90.00
_cell.angle_beta   90.00
_cell.angle_gamma   90.00
#
_symmetry.space_group_name_H-M   'P 1'
#
loop_
_entity.id
_entity.type
_entity.pdbx_description
1 polymer ?
#
loop_
_entity_poly.entity_id
_entity_poly.type
_entity_poly.pdbx_seq_one_letter_code
_entity_poly.pdbx_strand_id
1 'polypeptide(L)'
;MTYARFLGLFVVLPILFLLVRYRRTLSWRGLAPMGVLLVVVYVTTSPWDNMAVKWGLWGFDPERIWGVKLFYLPLEEYLFFGLQTLLVGLWARARLERVLGKPPESAASAKQRPARAERSAEPTLGQREVSS
;
A
#
# COMPACT_ATOMS: atom_id res chain seq x y z
N MET A 1 -27.67 -2.43 11.83
CA MET A 1 -26.43 -3.23 11.73
C MET A 1 -25.56 -2.84 12.92
N THR A 2 -25.07 -3.80 13.70
CA THR A 2 -24.13 -3.51 14.79
C THR A 2 -22.80 -3.04 14.22
N TYR A 3 -22.07 -2.21 14.97
CA TYR A 3 -20.81 -1.63 14.50
C TYR A 3 -19.75 -2.71 14.24
N ALA A 4 -19.72 -3.75 15.06
CA ALA A 4 -18.86 -4.90 14.82
C ALA A 4 -19.19 -5.66 13.52
N ARG A 5 -20.46 -5.74 13.12
CA ARG A 5 -20.84 -6.35 11.84
C ARG A 5 -20.36 -5.52 10.66
N PHE A 6 -20.39 -4.20 10.80
CA PHE A 6 -19.78 -3.29 9.83
C PHE A 6 -18.26 -3.52 9.73
N LEU A 7 -17.55 -3.56 10.86
CA LEU A 7 -16.11 -3.87 10.91
C LEU A 7 -15.79 -5.20 10.23
N GLY A 8 -16.54 -6.25 10.53
CA GLY A 8 -16.35 -7.57 9.94
C GLY A 8 -16.52 -7.57 8.40
N LEU A 9 -17.58 -6.94 7.91
CA LEU A 9 -17.92 -6.97 6.48
C LEU A 9 -17.08 -6.00 5.63
N PHE A 10 -16.82 -4.80 6.13
CA PHE A 10 -16.21 -3.72 5.34
C PHE A 10 -14.72 -3.55 5.60
N VAL A 11 -14.20 -4.09 6.71
CA VAL A 11 -12.79 -3.93 7.07
C VAL A 11 -12.07 -5.28 7.11
N VAL A 12 -12.60 -6.24 7.87
CA VAL A 12 -11.95 -7.56 8.02
C VAL A 12 -11.96 -8.34 6.71
N LEU A 13 -13.08 -8.40 5.98
CA LEU A 13 -13.15 -9.10 4.70
C LEU A 13 -12.11 -8.60 3.66
N PRO A 14 -11.99 -7.28 3.39
CA PRO A 14 -10.96 -6.76 2.50
C PRO A 14 -9.53 -7.03 3.00
N ILE A 15 -9.27 -6.94 4.31
CA ILE A 15 -7.98 -7.28 4.90
C ILE A 15 -7.61 -8.74 4.62
N LEU A 16 -8.54 -9.67 4.88
CA LEU A 16 -8.35 -11.09 4.62
C LEU A 16 -8.10 -11.35 3.13
N PHE A 17 -8.85 -10.69 2.25
CA PHE A 17 -8.62 -10.78 0.81
C PHE A 17 -7.21 -10.32 0.41
N LEU A 18 -6.75 -9.18 0.93
CA LEU A 18 -5.39 -8.67 0.67
C LEU A 18 -4.32 -9.60 1.24
N LEU A 19 -4.50 -10.10 2.47
CA LEU A 19 -3.60 -11.08 3.09
C LEU A 19 -3.47 -12.34 2.23
N VAL A 20 -4.59 -12.93 1.80
CA VAL A 20 -4.58 -14.13 0.94
C VAL A 20 -3.92 -13.83 -0.41
N ARG A 21 -4.24 -12.68 -1.03
CA ARG A 21 -3.71 -12.28 -2.34
C ARG A 21 -2.21 -12.01 -2.33
N TYR A 22 -1.69 -11.47 -1.22
CA TYR A 22 -0.29 -11.05 -1.10
C TYR A 22 0.55 -11.93 -0.17
N ARG A 23 -0.01 -13.04 0.38
CA ARG A 23 0.62 -13.94 1.38
C ARG A 23 2.06 -14.34 1.08
N ARG A 24 2.39 -14.52 -0.20
CA ARG A 24 3.74 -14.93 -0.66
C ARG A 24 4.79 -13.82 -0.61
N THR A 25 4.36 -12.58 -0.42
CA THR A 25 5.20 -11.36 -0.47
C THR A 25 5.23 -10.63 0.88
N LEU A 26 4.63 -11.21 1.93
CA LEU A 26 4.75 -10.69 3.29
C LEU A 26 6.07 -11.19 3.89
N SER A 27 7.06 -10.32 3.89
CA SER A 27 8.28 -10.49 4.68
C SER A 27 8.16 -9.69 5.97
N TRP A 28 8.70 -10.21 7.07
CA TRP A 28 8.76 -9.52 8.36
C TRP A 28 9.32 -8.09 8.26
N ARG A 29 10.33 -7.90 7.39
CA ARG A 29 10.93 -6.58 7.12
C ARG A 29 9.95 -5.62 6.45
N GLY A 30 9.04 -6.13 5.62
CA GLY A 30 7.98 -5.33 4.98
C GLY A 30 6.80 -5.01 5.90
N LEU A 31 6.66 -5.74 7.01
CA LEU A 31 5.65 -5.52 8.04
C LEU A 31 6.12 -4.59 9.16
N ALA A 32 7.44 -4.43 9.36
CA ALA A 32 7.97 -3.56 10.40
C ALA A 32 7.44 -2.11 10.36
N PRO A 33 7.33 -1.45 9.19
CA PRO A 33 6.72 -0.12 9.10
C PRO A 33 5.25 -0.10 9.54
N MET A 34 4.50 -1.18 9.28
CA MET A 34 3.10 -1.30 9.71
C MET A 34 2.98 -1.41 11.23
N GLY A 35 3.91 -2.12 11.88
CA GLY A 35 3.96 -2.18 13.34
C GLY A 35 4.20 -0.80 13.96
N VAL A 36 5.14 -0.03 13.42
CA VAL A 36 5.40 1.35 13.87
C VAL A 36 4.18 2.24 13.64
N LEU A 37 3.56 2.16 12.46
CA LEU A 37 2.34 2.92 12.15
C LEU A 37 1.21 2.60 13.12
N LEU A 38 0.99 1.33 13.46
CA LEU A 38 -0.01 0.95 14.46
C LEU A 38 0.28 1.59 15.82
N VAL A 39 1.53 1.55 16.29
CA VAL A 39 1.90 2.20 17.55
C VAL A 39 1.62 3.70 17.51
N VAL A 40 2.04 4.38 16.45
CA VAL A 40 1.80 5.82 16.27
C VAL A 40 0.30 6.13 16.27
N VAL A 41 -0.50 5.37 15.52
CA VAL A 41 -1.95 5.54 15.46
C VAL A 41 -2.58 5.35 16.84
N TYR A 42 -2.25 4.29 17.57
CA TYR A 42 -2.83 4.09 18.89
C TYR A 42 -2.42 5.17 19.90
N VAL A 43 -1.15 5.60 19.89
CA VAL A 43 -0.65 6.60 20.84
C VAL A 43 -1.22 7.98 20.56
N THR A 44 -1.49 8.32 19.30
CA THR A 44 -1.98 9.65 18.92
C THR A 44 -3.51 9.72 18.88
N THR A 45 -4.17 8.74 18.27
CA THR A 45 -5.61 8.77 18.05
C THR A 45 -6.37 8.42 19.33
N SER A 46 -5.91 7.43 20.10
CA SER A 46 -6.66 6.96 21.27
C SER A 46 -6.86 8.05 22.34
N PRO A 47 -5.84 8.85 22.73
CA PRO A 47 -6.04 9.90 23.73
C PRO A 47 -6.95 11.02 23.24
N TRP A 48 -6.80 11.41 21.98
CA TRP A 48 -7.63 12.44 21.36
C TRP A 48 -9.10 12.01 21.33
N ASP A 49 -9.37 10.81 20.85
CA ASP A 49 -10.74 10.30 20.70
C ASP A 49 -11.42 10.12 22.06
N ASN A 50 -10.69 9.62 23.06
CA ASN A 50 -11.18 9.53 24.44
C ASN A 50 -11.52 10.91 25.02
N MET A 51 -10.73 11.93 24.71
CA MET A 51 -11.02 13.29 25.17
C MET A 51 -12.25 13.86 24.47
N ALA A 52 -12.41 13.62 23.18
CA ALA A 52 -13.57 14.06 22.41
C ALA A 52 -14.87 13.47 22.95
N VAL A 53 -14.90 12.17 23.25
CA VAL A 53 -16.05 11.51 23.90
C VAL A 53 -16.28 12.09 25.30
N LYS A 54 -15.21 12.26 26.08
CA LYS A 54 -15.30 12.80 27.45
C LYS A 54 -15.89 14.21 27.49
N TRP A 55 -15.59 15.03 26.48
CA TRP A 55 -16.13 16.39 26.32
C TRP A 55 -17.50 16.42 25.64
N GLY A 56 -18.05 15.27 25.24
CA GLY A 56 -19.35 15.17 24.61
C GLY A 56 -19.38 15.72 23.18
N LEU A 57 -18.24 15.83 22.50
CA LEU A 57 -18.20 16.23 21.08
C LEU A 57 -18.91 15.19 20.20
N TRP A 58 -18.81 13.92 20.57
CA TRP A 58 -19.52 12.82 19.93
C TRP A 58 -19.82 11.70 20.94
N GLY A 59 -20.83 10.88 20.63
CA GLY A 59 -21.29 9.79 21.48
C GLY A 59 -21.70 8.57 20.67
N PHE A 60 -21.80 7.43 21.35
CA PHE A 60 -22.10 6.13 20.75
C PHE A 60 -23.44 5.61 21.26
N ASP A 61 -24.26 5.13 20.34
CA ASP A 61 -25.54 4.48 20.61
C ASP A 61 -25.29 3.11 21.26
N PRO A 62 -25.70 2.89 22.52
CA PRO A 62 -25.46 1.63 23.25
C PRO A 62 -26.05 0.39 22.55
N GLU A 63 -27.11 0.56 21.76
CA GLU A 63 -27.78 -0.56 21.06
C GLU A 63 -27.00 -1.04 19.83
N ARG A 64 -26.02 -0.26 19.36
CA ARG A 64 -25.24 -0.54 18.14
C ARG A 64 -23.84 -1.07 18.43
N ILE A 65 -23.39 -0.95 19.66
CA ILE A 65 -22.09 -1.42 20.15
C ILE A 65 -22.28 -2.68 21.01
N TRP A 66 -21.21 -3.44 21.20
CA TRP A 66 -21.15 -4.62 22.05
C TRP A 66 -21.20 -4.31 23.54
N GLY A 67 -21.18 -3.03 23.92
CA GLY A 67 -21.21 -2.58 25.32
C GLY A 67 -19.87 -2.70 26.05
N VAL A 68 -18.83 -3.25 25.40
CA VAL A 68 -17.46 -3.29 25.94
C VAL A 68 -16.79 -1.94 25.68
N LYS A 69 -16.56 -1.16 26.74
CA LYS A 69 -15.87 0.12 26.67
C LYS A 69 -14.50 0.02 27.32
N LEU A 70 -13.50 0.61 26.68
CA LEU A 70 -12.18 0.84 27.26
C LEU A 70 -12.05 2.34 27.51
N PHE A 71 -11.92 2.72 28.77
CA PHE A 71 -12.05 4.12 29.22
C PHE A 71 -13.40 4.71 28.80
N TYR A 72 -13.44 5.56 27.77
CA TYR A 72 -14.65 6.21 27.28
C TYR A 72 -15.09 5.69 25.91
N LEU A 73 -14.20 4.99 25.19
CA LEU A 73 -14.45 4.51 23.82
C LEU A 73 -14.95 3.05 23.80
N PRO A 74 -15.84 2.70 22.86
CA PRO A 74 -16.15 1.30 22.56
C PRO A 74 -14.88 0.56 22.07
N LEU A 75 -14.75 -0.73 22.41
CA LEU A 75 -13.66 -1.57 21.92
C LEU A 75 -13.60 -1.60 20.38
N GLU A 76 -14.76 -1.49 19.74
CA GLU A 76 -14.90 -1.45 18.29
C GLU A 76 -14.17 -0.28 17.64
N GLU A 77 -14.04 0.87 18.31
CA GLU A 77 -13.27 2.00 17.79
C GLU A 77 -11.78 1.70 17.76
N TYR A 78 -11.27 1.07 18.83
CA TYR A 78 -9.88 0.61 18.84
C TYR A 78 -9.62 -0.41 17.74
N LEU A 79 -10.53 -1.36 17.55
CA LEU A 79 -10.47 -2.31 16.43
C LEU A 79 -10.51 -1.59 15.09
N PHE A 80 -11.35 -0.56 14.95
CA PHE A 80 -11.43 0.25 13.74
C PHE A 80 -10.10 0.94 13.43
N PHE A 81 -9.48 1.61 14.39
CA PHE A 81 -8.19 2.28 14.18
C PHE A 81 -7.11 1.32 13.69
N GLY A 82 -6.98 0.16 14.35
CA GLY A 82 -6.00 -0.84 13.98
C GLY A 82 -6.30 -1.49 12.63
N LEU A 83 -7.52 -1.98 12.42
CA LEU A 83 -7.91 -2.67 11.20
C LEU A 83 -7.87 -1.72 10.00
N GLN A 84 -8.35 -0.50 10.13
CA GLN A 84 -8.32 0.50 9.05
C GLN A 84 -6.87 0.84 8.67
N THR A 85 -5.99 1.01 9.65
CA THR A 85 -4.55 1.22 9.40
C THR A 85 -3.93 0.05 8.65
N LEU A 86 -4.26 -1.18 9.03
CA LEU A 86 -3.79 -2.38 8.33
C LEU A 86 -4.32 -2.48 6.91
N LEU A 87 -5.62 -2.21 6.70
CA LEU A 87 -6.25 -2.26 5.39
C LEU A 87 -5.58 -1.27 4.43
N VAL A 88 -5.51 0.00 4.82
CA VAL A 88 -4.91 1.06 4.00
C VAL A 88 -3.41 0.82 3.84
N GLY A 89 -2.72 0.41 4.89
CA GLY A 89 -1.29 0.14 4.86
C GLY A 89 -0.91 -1.04 3.95
N LEU A 90 -1.64 -2.16 4.01
CA LEU A 90 -1.45 -3.30 3.11
C LEU A 90 -1.75 -2.91 1.66
N TRP A 91 -2.82 -2.16 1.42
CA TRP A 91 -3.17 -1.67 0.10
C TRP A 91 -2.11 -0.71 -0.47
N ALA A 92 -1.66 0.26 0.32
CA ALA A 92 -0.64 1.22 -0.06
C ALA A 92 0.68 0.53 -0.39
N ARG A 93 1.11 -0.44 0.43
CA ARG A 93 2.30 -1.25 0.15
C ARG A 93 2.16 -2.01 -1.17
N ALA A 94 1.04 -2.69 -1.37
CA ALA A 94 0.77 -3.43 -2.59
C ALA A 94 0.74 -2.52 -3.84
N ARG A 95 0.47 -1.22 -3.69
CA ARG A 95 0.55 -0.24 -4.78
C ARG A 95 1.98 0.25 -4.98
N LEU A 96 2.69 0.56 -3.91
CA LEU A 96 4.07 1.03 -3.93
C LEU A 96 5.01 0.00 -4.59
N GLU A 97 4.84 -1.28 -4.26
CA GLU A 97 5.62 -2.37 -4.89
C GLU A 97 5.42 -2.44 -6.40
N ARG A 98 4.21 -2.16 -6.89
CA ARG A 98 3.94 -2.12 -8.35
C ARG A 98 4.60 -0.92 -9.03
N VAL A 99 4.71 0.21 -8.33
CA VAL A 99 5.35 1.42 -8.86
C VAL A 99 6.86 1.26 -8.88
N LEU A 100 7.45 0.78 -7.77
CA LEU A 100 8.90 0.55 -7.67
C LEU A 100 9.39 -0.63 -8.51
N GLY A 101 8.54 -1.64 -8.73
CA GLY A 101 8.87 -2.83 -9.53
C GLY A 101 8.79 -2.64 -11.04
N LYS A 102 8.36 -1.47 -11.54
CA LYS A 102 8.30 -1.17 -12.98
C LYS A 102 9.62 -0.49 -13.40
N PRO A 103 10.50 -1.13 -14.20
CA PRO A 103 11.68 -0.45 -14.72
C PRO A 103 11.25 0.76 -15.54
N PRO A 104 11.97 1.89 -15.49
CA PRO A 104 11.65 3.03 -16.34
C PRO A 104 11.75 2.59 -17.80
N GLU A 105 10.62 2.68 -18.51
CA GLU A 105 10.46 2.38 -19.94
C GLU A 105 11.51 3.13 -20.80
N SER A 106 12.03 4.24 -20.28
CA SER A 106 13.16 5.02 -20.80
C SER A 106 14.48 4.24 -20.92
N ALA A 107 14.82 3.38 -19.96
CA ALA A 107 16.10 2.65 -19.97
C ALA A 107 16.11 1.49 -20.99
N ALA A 108 14.94 0.93 -21.32
CA ALA A 108 14.81 -0.13 -22.33
C ALA A 108 14.91 0.43 -23.75
N SER A 109 14.38 1.64 -23.99
CA SER A 109 14.47 2.33 -25.29
C SER A 109 15.89 2.85 -25.57
N ALA A 110 16.62 3.30 -24.55
CA ALA A 110 18.01 3.76 -24.69
C ALA A 110 19.00 2.64 -25.03
N LYS A 111 18.76 1.39 -24.57
CA LYS A 111 19.62 0.24 -24.88
C LYS A 111 19.43 -0.34 -26.29
N GLN A 112 18.40 0.07 -27.03
CA GLN A 112 18.14 -0.41 -28.41
C GLN A 112 18.75 0.48 -29.50
N ARG A 113 19.42 1.60 -29.17
CA ARG A 113 20.15 2.46 -30.14
C ARG A 113 21.69 2.38 -30.07
N PRO A 114 22.36 1.20 -30.13
CA PRO A 114 23.77 1.19 -30.52
C PRO A 114 24.09 0.06 -31.52
N ALA A 115 23.51 0.08 -32.73
CA ALA A 115 23.98 -0.83 -33.80
C ALA A 115 23.56 -0.43 -35.23
N ARG A 116 22.39 0.22 -35.41
CA ARG A 116 21.88 0.51 -36.77
C ARG A 116 22.56 1.70 -37.45
N ALA A 117 23.22 2.58 -36.70
CA ALA A 117 23.82 3.81 -37.24
C ALA A 117 25.22 3.61 -37.86
N GLU A 118 26.00 2.64 -37.40
CA GLU A 118 27.39 2.47 -37.87
C GLU A 118 27.52 1.64 -39.17
N ARG A 119 26.49 0.87 -39.55
CA ARG A 119 26.54 0.00 -40.74
C ARG A 119 26.25 0.69 -42.07
N SER A 120 26.00 2.00 -42.07
CA SER A 120 25.60 2.75 -43.28
C SER A 120 26.67 3.75 -43.76
N ALA A 121 27.86 3.77 -43.15
CA ALA A 121 28.89 4.78 -43.42
C ALA A 121 30.26 4.20 -43.79
N GLU A 122 30.31 3.03 -44.45
CA GLU A 122 31.56 2.55 -45.05
C GLU A 122 31.57 2.90 -46.56
N PRO A 123 32.51 3.75 -47.03
CA PRO A 123 32.57 4.18 -48.42
C PRO A 123 33.19 3.07 -49.26
N THR A 124 32.46 2.58 -50.26
CA THR A 124 32.96 1.63 -51.28
C THR A 124 33.95 2.35 -52.21
N LEU A 125 35.19 2.52 -51.76
CA LEU A 125 36.33 2.87 -52.59
C LEU A 125 36.94 1.58 -53.15
N GLY A 126 36.94 1.45 -54.47
CA GLY A 126 37.82 0.53 -55.18
C GLY A 126 37.14 -0.59 -55.93
N GLN A 127 36.46 -0.27 -57.04
CA GLN A 127 36.49 -1.12 -58.24
C GLN A 127 36.24 -0.26 -59.49
N ARG A 128 37.33 0.16 -60.15
CA ARG A 128 37.39 0.22 -61.61
C ARG A 128 38.73 -0.35 -62.02
N GLU A 129 38.66 -1.62 -62.38
CA GLU A 129 39.72 -2.36 -63.04
C GLU A 129 40.06 -1.74 -64.40
N VAL A 130 41.32 -1.93 -64.73
CA VAL A 130 41.97 -1.71 -66.02
C VAL A 130 41.25 -2.48 -67.12
N SER A 131 40.90 -1.83 -68.22
CA SER A 131 40.80 -2.50 -69.53
C SER A 131 40.99 -1.50 -70.67
N SER A 132 42.12 -1.67 -71.34
CA SER A 132 42.45 -1.41 -72.77
C SER A 132 42.17 -0.06 -73.41
#